data_AF-A0A9X2IXA8-F1
#
_entry.id   AF-A0A9X2IXA8-F1
#
_cell.length_a   1.000
_cell.length_b   1.000
_cell.length_c   1.000
_cell.angle_alpha   90.00
_cell.angle_beta   90.00
_cell.angle_gamma   90.00
#
_symmetry.space_group_name_H-M   'P 1'
#
loop_
_entity.id
_entity.type
_entity.pdbx_description
1 polymer ?
#
loop_
_entity_poly.entity_id
_entity_poly.type
_entity_poly.pdbx_seq_one_letter_code
_entity_poly.pdbx_strand_id
1 'polypeptide(L)'
;MNGQVPWRHEPPWRVRLLQQIQDLAADRAVMLRRGYHVHGRDELARERWDATVVLVEGIRRDLEQRALASGTPRPWIDDVLVLGHRGIRYTDYYPDPRARTNRAREASIERLGGDVWHLQHMAALSASRRDRLYGHGVLTEPEPVAAEQFERNMITYWMRAHTAADSLDLSPLERKDLWATTVEQWRRVVAATTATYDDHELGQRWWAHAHAGIERMLGASLAPRTITPITAKASAVCCRLRRT
;
A
#
# COMPACT_ATOMS: atom_id res chain seq x y z
N MET A 1 23.93 -1.14 -22.73
CA MET A 1 22.69 -1.82 -23.17
C MET A 1 21.64 -0.75 -23.39
N ASN A 2 21.27 -0.48 -24.65
CA ASN A 2 20.15 0.41 -24.98
C ASN A 2 18.82 -0.35 -24.78
N GLY A 3 18.60 -0.78 -23.53
CA GLY A 3 17.45 -1.57 -23.11
C GLY A 3 16.29 -0.65 -22.82
N GLN A 4 15.35 -0.60 -23.74
CA GLN A 4 14.10 0.12 -23.57
C GLN A 4 13.37 -0.41 -22.34
N VAL A 5 13.18 0.45 -21.33
CA VAL A 5 12.54 0.07 -20.07
C VAL A 5 11.12 -0.44 -20.35
N PRO A 6 10.75 -1.67 -19.94
CA PRO A 6 9.48 -2.26 -20.37
C PRO A 6 8.27 -1.53 -19.79
N TRP A 7 8.41 -0.91 -18.62
CA TRP A 7 7.37 -0.09 -17.98
C TRP A 7 7.37 1.39 -18.38
N ARG A 8 8.09 1.80 -19.44
CA ARG A 8 8.15 3.22 -19.86
C ARG A 8 6.81 3.82 -20.29
N HIS A 9 5.85 2.97 -20.66
CA HIS A 9 4.52 3.35 -21.12
C HIS A 9 3.48 3.27 -20.00
N GLU A 10 3.90 2.88 -18.81
CA GLU A 10 3.02 2.81 -17.66
C GLU A 10 2.64 4.20 -17.16
N PRO A 11 1.48 4.35 -16.50
CA PRO A 11 1.12 5.58 -15.80
C PRO A 11 2.24 6.01 -14.84
N PRO A 12 2.51 7.33 -14.71
CA PRO A 12 3.66 7.81 -13.93
C PRO A 12 3.65 7.33 -12.48
N TRP A 13 2.49 7.21 -11.84
CA TRP A 13 2.37 6.70 -10.46
C TRP A 13 2.84 5.24 -10.32
N ARG A 14 2.67 4.39 -11.35
CA ARG A 14 3.11 2.99 -11.33
C ARG A 14 4.62 2.90 -11.55
N VAL A 15 5.16 3.73 -12.43
CA VAL A 15 6.62 3.89 -12.58
C VAL A 15 7.25 4.39 -11.29
N ARG A 16 6.59 5.33 -10.59
CA ARG A 16 7.01 5.82 -9.27
C ARG A 16 7.01 4.73 -8.21
N LEU A 17 6.03 3.83 -8.22
CA LEU A 17 6.00 2.68 -7.32
C LEU A 17 7.21 1.75 -7.54
N LEU A 18 7.54 1.44 -8.80
CA LEU A 18 8.74 0.66 -9.14
C LEU A 18 10.03 1.37 -8.72
N GLN A 19 10.11 2.69 -8.91
CA GLN A 19 11.21 3.50 -8.42
C GLN A 19 11.37 3.39 -6.90
N GLN A 20 10.30 3.57 -6.14
CA GLN A 20 10.35 3.48 -4.68
C GLN A 20 10.80 2.08 -4.20
N ILE A 21 10.33 1.01 -4.85
CA ILE A 21 10.79 -0.35 -4.56
C ILE A 21 12.30 -0.49 -4.78
N GLN A 22 12.82 0.01 -5.91
CA GLN A 22 14.25 -0.02 -6.21
C GLN A 22 15.06 0.78 -5.18
N ASP A 23 14.63 2.01 -4.90
CA ASP A 23 15.36 2.94 -4.05
C ASP A 23 15.40 2.41 -2.59
N LEU A 24 14.32 1.82 -2.08
CA LEU A 24 14.31 1.17 -0.76
C LEU A 24 15.20 -0.08 -0.72
N ALA A 25 15.22 -0.88 -1.78
CA ALA A 25 16.14 -2.01 -1.89
C ALA A 25 17.61 -1.56 -1.93
N ALA A 26 17.90 -0.46 -2.62
CA ALA A 26 19.21 0.16 -2.69
C ALA A 26 19.65 0.72 -1.33
N ASP A 27 18.76 1.43 -0.65
CA ASP A 27 19.01 1.97 0.69
C ASP A 27 19.30 0.85 1.69
N ARG A 28 18.51 -0.24 1.68
CA ARG A 28 18.77 -1.41 2.52
C ARG A 28 20.13 -2.05 2.20
N ALA A 29 20.47 -2.21 0.93
CA ALA A 29 21.75 -2.78 0.52
C ALA A 29 22.93 -1.91 0.98
N VAL A 30 22.80 -0.58 0.90
CA VAL A 30 23.79 0.37 1.42
C VAL A 30 23.90 0.28 2.94
N MET A 31 22.78 0.23 3.67
CA MET A 31 22.75 0.11 5.13
C MET A 31 23.44 -1.18 5.61
N LEU A 32 23.18 -2.31 4.94
CA LEU A 32 23.80 -3.59 5.27
C LEU A 32 25.30 -3.61 4.99
N ARG A 33 25.76 -3.00 3.89
CA ARG A 33 27.20 -2.90 3.58
C ARG A 33 27.95 -1.99 4.55
N ARG A 34 27.32 -0.89 4.98
CA ARG A 34 27.92 0.07 5.91
C ARG A 34 27.93 -0.44 7.35
N GLY A 35 26.93 -1.23 7.74
CA GLY A 35 26.72 -1.69 9.11
C GLY A 35 26.31 -0.54 10.05
N TYR A 36 26.08 -0.87 11.33
CA TYR A 36 25.60 0.07 12.34
C TYR A 36 26.68 1.06 12.82
N HIS A 37 27.96 0.77 12.59
CA HIS A 37 29.09 1.56 13.11
C HIS A 37 29.12 3.02 12.65
N VAL A 38 28.40 3.34 11.57
CA VAL A 38 28.26 4.71 11.06
C VAL A 38 27.40 5.59 11.99
N HIS A 39 26.56 4.98 12.83
CA HIS A 39 25.62 5.68 13.72
C HIS A 39 26.06 5.73 15.18
N GLY A 40 27.19 5.12 15.53
CA GLY A 40 27.70 5.00 16.89
C GLY A 40 28.29 3.62 17.17
N ARG A 41 28.95 3.48 18.32
CA ARG A 41 29.48 2.19 18.82
C ARG A 41 28.71 1.66 20.04
N ASP A 42 27.63 2.31 20.43
CA ASP A 42 26.78 1.88 21.54
C ASP A 42 25.68 0.92 21.07
N GLU A 43 25.08 0.23 22.05
CA GLU A 43 24.01 -0.74 21.84
C GLU A 43 22.75 -0.07 21.27
N LEU A 44 22.48 1.18 21.69
CA LEU A 44 21.36 1.97 21.19
C LEU A 44 21.47 2.29 19.69
N ALA A 45 22.67 2.60 19.18
CA ALA A 45 22.88 2.79 17.74
C ALA A 45 22.62 1.50 16.95
N ARG A 46 22.97 0.34 17.52
CA ARG A 46 22.69 -0.96 16.91
C ARG A 46 21.18 -1.24 16.86
N GLU A 47 20.47 -1.07 17.98
CA GLU A 47 19.02 -1.26 18.02
C GLU A 47 18.28 -0.36 17.03
N ARG A 48 18.66 0.91 16.94
CA ARG A 48 18.08 1.86 15.97
C ARG A 48 18.36 1.46 14.53
N TRP A 49 19.56 0.97 14.25
CA TRP A 49 19.92 0.46 12.92
C TRP A 49 19.10 -0.78 12.58
N ASP A 50 19.00 -1.75 13.49
CA ASP A 50 18.19 -2.97 13.31
C ASP A 50 16.72 -2.61 13.03
N ALA A 51 16.13 -1.72 13.85
CA ALA A 51 14.77 -1.23 13.66
C ALA A 51 14.58 -0.53 12.30
N THR A 52 15.57 0.27 11.88
CA THR A 52 15.52 0.96 10.57
C THR A 52 15.60 -0.01 9.40
N VAL A 53 16.47 -1.02 9.47
CA VAL A 53 16.60 -2.06 8.44
C VAL A 53 15.29 -2.85 8.31
N VAL A 54 14.66 -3.20 9.43
CA VAL A 54 13.36 -3.88 9.46
C VAL A 54 12.26 -2.97 8.88
N LEU A 55 12.24 -1.69 9.25
CA LEU A 55 11.27 -0.72 8.75
C LEU A 55 11.37 -0.56 7.22
N VAL A 56 12.56 -0.33 6.68
CA VAL A 56 12.78 -0.16 5.23
C VAL A 56 12.35 -1.41 4.46
N GLU A 57 12.66 -2.60 4.98
CA GLU A 57 12.24 -3.87 4.41
C GLU A 57 10.72 -4.05 4.45
N GLY A 58 10.07 -3.66 5.56
CA GLY A 58 8.62 -3.68 5.71
C GLY A 58 7.91 -2.78 4.70
N ILE A 59 8.38 -1.54 4.54
CA ILE A 59 7.85 -0.59 3.56
C ILE A 59 8.03 -1.15 2.13
N ARG A 60 9.22 -1.67 1.80
CA ARG A 60 9.49 -2.27 0.48
C ARG A 60 8.52 -3.40 0.15
N ARG A 61 8.29 -4.32 1.09
CA ARG A 61 7.35 -5.43 0.91
C ARG A 61 5.90 -4.96 0.72
N ASP A 62 5.46 -3.93 1.46
CA ASP A 62 4.13 -3.36 1.25
C ASP A 62 3.98 -2.75 -0.16
N LEU A 63 5.01 -2.04 -0.64
CA LEU A 63 5.01 -1.50 -2.00
C LEU A 63 5.03 -2.60 -3.08
N GLU A 64 5.73 -3.72 -2.87
CA GLU A 64 5.66 -4.89 -3.76
C GLU A 64 4.25 -5.48 -3.81
N GLN A 65 3.61 -5.66 -2.66
CA GLN A 65 2.25 -6.17 -2.57
C GLN A 65 1.27 -5.24 -3.31
N ARG A 66 1.42 -3.93 -3.13
CA ARG A 66 0.67 -2.90 -3.88
C ARG A 66 0.94 -2.99 -5.39
N ALA A 67 2.19 -3.20 -5.80
CA ALA A 67 2.55 -3.30 -7.21
C ALA A 67 1.88 -4.51 -7.86
N LEU A 68 1.95 -5.68 -7.22
CA LEU A 68 1.28 -6.90 -7.69
C LEU A 68 -0.24 -6.75 -7.73
N ALA A 69 -0.84 -6.20 -6.66
CA ALA A 69 -2.28 -5.99 -6.58
C ALA A 69 -2.80 -5.03 -7.66
N SER A 70 -2.01 -4.01 -8.00
CA SER A 70 -2.32 -3.07 -9.09
C SER A 70 -2.05 -3.64 -10.50
N GLY A 71 -1.66 -4.91 -10.60
CA GLY A 71 -1.43 -5.62 -11.86
C GLY A 71 -0.05 -5.40 -12.47
N THR A 72 0.90 -4.86 -11.72
CA THR A 72 2.29 -4.73 -12.20
C THR A 72 2.88 -6.13 -12.39
N PRO A 73 3.43 -6.44 -13.58
CA PRO A 73 4.06 -7.73 -13.85
C PRO A 73 5.17 -8.05 -12.87
N ARG A 74 5.17 -9.27 -12.32
CA ARG A 74 6.21 -9.75 -11.39
C ARG A 74 7.64 -9.60 -11.95
N PRO A 75 7.93 -9.90 -13.23
CA PRO A 75 9.27 -9.72 -13.77
C PRO A 75 9.80 -8.28 -13.66
N TRP A 76 8.92 -7.27 -13.75
CA TRP A 76 9.35 -5.88 -13.62
C TRP A 76 9.73 -5.51 -12.20
N ILE A 77 9.00 -6.06 -11.21
CA ILE A 77 9.32 -5.92 -9.80
C ILE A 77 10.65 -6.61 -9.52
N ASP A 78 10.85 -7.83 -10.03
CA ASP A 78 12.09 -8.58 -9.85
C ASP A 78 13.30 -7.85 -10.47
N ASP A 79 13.15 -7.26 -11.66
CA ASP A 79 14.19 -6.47 -12.32
C ASP A 79 14.66 -5.28 -11.47
N VAL A 80 13.72 -4.49 -10.94
CA VAL A 80 14.07 -3.34 -10.08
C VAL A 80 14.64 -3.78 -8.73
N LEU A 81 14.20 -4.92 -8.20
CA LEU A 81 14.78 -5.51 -6.98
C LEU A 81 16.21 -5.97 -7.20
N VAL A 82 16.53 -6.61 -8.34
CA VAL A 82 17.89 -7.03 -8.67
C VAL A 82 18.85 -5.85 -8.69
N LEU A 83 18.44 -4.73 -9.33
CA LEU A 83 19.24 -3.50 -9.33
C LEU A 83 19.35 -2.89 -7.93
N GLY A 84 18.24 -2.79 -7.21
CA GLY A 84 18.20 -2.26 -5.85
C GLY A 84 19.10 -3.05 -4.89
N HIS A 85 19.08 -4.38 -4.91
CA HIS A 85 19.94 -5.21 -4.06
C HIS A 85 21.44 -5.03 -4.36
N ARG A 86 21.79 -4.61 -5.58
CA ARG A 86 23.17 -4.21 -5.93
C ARG A 86 23.54 -2.83 -5.39
N GLY A 87 22.60 -2.10 -4.78
CA GLY A 87 22.79 -0.74 -4.29
C GLY A 87 22.56 0.34 -5.36
N ILE A 88 21.97 -0.02 -6.49
CA ILE A 88 21.75 0.89 -7.62
C ILE A 88 20.40 1.57 -7.46
N ARG A 89 20.37 2.90 -7.46
CA ARG A 89 19.13 3.67 -7.39
C ARG A 89 18.47 3.75 -8.75
N TYR A 90 17.16 3.97 -8.77
CA TYR A 90 16.40 4.02 -10.01
C TYR A 90 16.93 5.09 -10.97
N THR A 91 17.21 6.28 -10.42
CA THR A 91 17.70 7.44 -11.19
C THR A 91 19.11 7.28 -11.74
N ASP A 92 19.86 6.27 -11.30
CA ASP A 92 21.20 5.99 -11.81
C ASP A 92 21.14 5.38 -13.24
N TYR A 93 20.01 4.75 -13.58
CA TYR A 93 19.81 4.08 -14.88
C TYR A 93 18.64 4.63 -15.69
N TYR A 94 17.65 5.23 -15.02
CA TYR A 94 16.40 5.65 -15.65
C TYR A 94 16.14 7.14 -15.40
N PRO A 95 15.57 7.86 -16.38
CA PRO A 95 15.13 9.23 -16.17
C PRO A 95 14.12 9.33 -15.02
N ASP A 96 14.17 10.43 -14.27
CA ASP A 96 13.18 10.71 -13.23
C ASP A 96 11.77 10.71 -13.85
N PRO A 97 10.85 9.82 -13.41
CA PRO A 97 9.48 9.76 -13.90
C PRO A 97 8.72 11.09 -13.75
N ARG A 98 9.18 11.98 -12.86
CA ARG A 98 8.60 13.31 -12.59
C ARG A 98 9.11 14.41 -13.51
N ALA A 99 10.09 14.14 -14.38
CA ALA A 99 10.72 15.17 -15.20
C ALA A 99 9.80 15.75 -16.29
N ARG A 100 8.75 15.01 -16.69
CA ARG A 100 7.87 15.37 -17.82
C ARG A 100 6.42 15.67 -17.43
N THR A 101 6.12 15.77 -16.14
CA THR A 101 4.74 15.83 -15.62
C THR A 101 4.53 16.96 -14.62
N ASN A 102 3.26 17.30 -14.36
CA ASN A 102 2.91 18.19 -13.24
C ASN A 102 3.18 17.46 -11.92
N ARG A 103 4.32 17.79 -11.29
CA ARG A 103 4.80 17.14 -10.06
C ARG A 103 3.79 17.16 -8.91
N ALA A 104 3.03 18.25 -8.77
CA ALA A 104 2.05 18.38 -7.71
C ALA A 104 0.87 17.43 -7.94
N ARG A 105 0.34 17.36 -9.17
CA ARG A 105 -0.73 16.42 -9.53
C ARG A 105 -0.29 14.97 -9.35
N GLU A 106 0.90 14.61 -9.85
CA GLU A 106 1.41 13.24 -9.73
C GLU A 106 1.65 12.82 -8.29
N ALA A 107 2.17 13.73 -7.45
CA ALA A 107 2.31 13.46 -6.02
C ALA A 107 0.95 13.22 -5.33
N SER A 108 -0.09 13.95 -5.74
CA SER A 108 -1.45 13.74 -5.24
C SER A 108 -2.05 12.42 -5.72
N ILE A 109 -1.81 12.01 -6.97
CA ILE A 109 -2.22 10.69 -7.50
C ILE A 109 -1.46 9.55 -6.80
N GLU A 110 -0.15 9.71 -6.57
CA GLU A 110 0.69 8.76 -5.84
C GLU A 110 0.13 8.52 -4.43
N ARG A 111 -0.25 9.61 -3.73
CA ARG A 111 -0.88 9.58 -2.41
C ARG A 111 -2.27 8.93 -2.44
N LEU A 112 -3.12 9.34 -3.37
CA LEU A 112 -4.44 8.75 -3.57
C LEU A 112 -4.35 7.24 -3.82
N GLY A 113 -3.42 6.80 -4.67
CA GLY A 113 -3.21 5.38 -4.91
C GLY A 113 -2.74 4.61 -3.67
N GLY A 114 -2.06 5.27 -2.72
CA GLY A 114 -1.72 4.70 -1.42
C GLY A 114 -2.96 4.55 -0.54
N ASP A 115 -3.82 5.56 -0.47
CA ASP A 115 -5.06 5.51 0.29
C ASP A 115 -6.02 4.42 -0.27
N VAL A 116 -6.14 4.35 -1.59
CA VAL A 116 -6.94 3.32 -2.27
C VAL A 116 -6.38 1.92 -2.05
N TRP A 117 -5.05 1.76 -2.06
CA TRP A 117 -4.40 0.50 -1.70
C TRP A 117 -4.77 0.06 -0.28
N HIS A 118 -4.58 0.94 0.71
CA HIS A 118 -4.91 0.60 2.10
C HIS A 118 -6.38 0.24 2.27
N LEU A 119 -7.30 0.93 1.59
CA LEU A 119 -8.73 0.56 1.60
C LEU A 119 -8.99 -0.85 1.08
N GLN A 120 -8.43 -1.18 -0.09
CA GLN A 120 -8.61 -2.49 -0.70
C GLN A 120 -7.98 -3.59 0.16
N HIS A 121 -6.80 -3.31 0.72
CA HIS A 121 -6.11 -4.20 1.63
C HIS A 121 -6.92 -4.45 2.91
N MET A 122 -7.44 -3.39 3.53
CA MET A 122 -8.31 -3.51 4.71
C MET A 122 -9.59 -4.29 4.42
N ALA A 123 -10.21 -4.07 3.25
CA ALA A 123 -11.37 -4.85 2.82
C ALA A 123 -11.03 -6.34 2.66
N ALA A 124 -9.89 -6.65 2.03
CA ALA A 124 -9.40 -8.02 1.87
C ALA A 124 -9.09 -8.67 3.23
N LEU A 125 -8.39 -7.96 4.13
CA LEU A 125 -8.10 -8.43 5.50
C LEU A 125 -9.39 -8.75 6.27
N SER A 126 -10.37 -7.84 6.24
CA SER A 126 -11.65 -8.03 6.93
C SER A 126 -12.40 -9.25 6.39
N ALA A 127 -12.47 -9.41 5.07
CA ALA A 127 -13.12 -10.56 4.43
C ALA A 127 -12.41 -11.88 4.77
N SER A 128 -11.07 -11.93 4.63
CA SER A 128 -10.29 -13.13 4.93
C SER A 128 -10.32 -13.50 6.40
N ARG A 129 -10.22 -12.52 7.31
CA ARG A 129 -10.30 -12.77 8.76
C ARG A 129 -11.66 -13.36 9.13
N ARG A 130 -12.75 -12.78 8.61
CA ARG A 130 -14.10 -13.28 8.84
C ARG A 130 -14.28 -14.71 8.32
N ASP A 131 -13.73 -15.02 7.15
CA ASP A 131 -13.78 -16.35 6.56
C ASP A 131 -13.04 -17.39 7.43
N ARG A 132 -11.83 -17.07 7.90
CA ARG A 132 -11.06 -17.96 8.78
C ARG A 132 -11.71 -18.14 10.15
N LEU A 133 -12.20 -17.07 10.76
CA LEU A 133 -12.96 -17.14 12.02
C LEU A 133 -14.20 -18.02 11.87
N TYR A 134 -14.95 -17.88 10.77
CA TYR A 134 -16.09 -18.73 10.48
C TYR A 134 -15.68 -20.21 10.32
N GLY A 135 -14.55 -20.48 9.67
CA GLY A 135 -13.95 -21.82 9.58
C GLY A 135 -13.60 -22.44 10.94
N HIS A 136 -13.34 -21.61 11.95
CA HIS A 136 -13.13 -22.03 13.34
C HIS A 136 -14.41 -22.03 14.20
N GLY A 137 -15.59 -21.83 13.60
CA GLY A 137 -16.87 -21.78 14.32
C GLY A 137 -17.13 -20.47 15.07
N VAL A 138 -16.31 -19.44 14.86
CA VAL A 138 -16.46 -18.12 15.46
C VAL A 138 -17.36 -17.26 14.57
N LEU A 139 -18.59 -17.00 15.03
CA LEU A 139 -19.62 -16.29 14.25
C LEU A 139 -19.54 -14.77 14.34
N THR A 140 -18.88 -14.24 15.36
CA THR A 140 -18.76 -12.80 15.66
C THR A 140 -17.30 -12.44 15.91
N GLU A 141 -16.90 -11.22 15.55
CA GLU A 141 -15.52 -10.76 15.80
C GLU A 141 -15.23 -10.77 17.31
N PRO A 142 -14.21 -11.52 17.77
CA PRO A 142 -13.89 -11.65 19.20
C PRO A 142 -13.37 -10.35 19.83
N GLU A 143 -12.86 -9.41 19.03
CA GLU A 143 -12.26 -8.16 19.50
C GLU A 143 -13.09 -6.93 19.04
N PRO A 144 -14.26 -6.68 19.63
CA PRO A 144 -15.22 -5.69 19.11
C PRO A 144 -14.69 -4.26 19.10
N VAL A 145 -13.91 -3.86 20.12
CA VAL A 145 -13.32 -2.51 20.20
C VAL A 145 -12.29 -2.29 19.09
N ALA A 146 -11.45 -3.28 18.83
CA ALA A 146 -10.48 -3.21 17.76
C ALA A 146 -11.16 -3.23 16.38
N ALA A 147 -12.25 -3.98 16.25
CA ALA A 147 -13.05 -4.01 15.03
C ALA A 147 -13.67 -2.65 14.71
N GLU A 148 -14.22 -1.99 15.72
CA GLU A 148 -14.76 -0.64 15.57
C GLU A 148 -13.67 0.36 15.15
N GLN A 149 -12.49 0.31 15.77
CA GLN A 149 -11.38 1.19 15.36
C GLN A 149 -10.88 0.88 13.94
N PHE A 150 -10.84 -0.39 13.55
CA PHE A 150 -10.51 -0.81 12.19
C PHE A 150 -11.50 -0.22 11.19
N GLU A 151 -12.81 -0.29 11.46
CA GLU A 151 -13.85 0.29 10.61
C GLU A 151 -13.72 1.82 10.52
N ARG A 152 -13.48 2.51 11.64
CA ARG A 152 -13.22 3.96 11.65
C ARG A 152 -12.01 4.35 10.79
N ASN A 153 -10.92 3.60 10.91
CA ASN A 153 -9.73 3.80 10.08
C ASN A 153 -10.04 3.58 8.59
N MET A 154 -10.84 2.56 8.25
CA MET A 154 -11.28 2.29 6.88
C MET A 154 -12.12 3.45 6.33
N ILE A 155 -13.07 3.97 7.11
CA ILE A 155 -13.89 5.13 6.73
C ILE A 155 -13.01 6.36 6.50
N THR A 156 -12.00 6.57 7.35
CA THR A 156 -11.07 7.71 7.24
C THR A 156 -10.27 7.65 5.94
N TYR A 157 -9.71 6.49 5.59
CA TYR A 157 -9.06 6.30 4.29
C TYR A 157 -10.05 6.54 3.13
N TRP A 158 -11.30 6.09 3.26
CA TRP A 158 -12.32 6.24 2.22
C TRP A 158 -12.66 7.71 1.99
N MET A 159 -12.87 8.47 3.06
CA MET A 159 -13.12 9.92 2.98
C MET A 159 -11.94 10.64 2.33
N ARG A 160 -10.70 10.31 2.72
CA ARG A 160 -9.50 10.95 2.16
C ARG A 160 -9.30 10.61 0.68
N ALA A 161 -9.46 9.35 0.30
CA ALA A 161 -9.38 8.91 -1.08
C ALA A 161 -10.47 9.56 -1.95
N HIS A 162 -11.71 9.62 -1.45
CA HIS A 162 -12.82 10.24 -2.17
C HIS A 162 -12.59 11.74 -2.38
N THR A 163 -12.22 12.46 -1.32
CA THR A 163 -11.93 13.90 -1.40
C THR A 163 -10.78 14.21 -2.37
N ALA A 164 -9.71 13.42 -2.30
CA ALA A 164 -8.59 13.55 -3.23
C ALA A 164 -9.01 13.26 -4.68
N ALA A 165 -9.79 12.20 -4.91
CA ALA A 165 -10.28 11.85 -6.25
C ALA A 165 -11.15 12.95 -6.86
N ASP A 166 -12.05 13.55 -6.07
CA ASP A 166 -12.92 14.64 -6.52
C ASP A 166 -12.10 15.89 -6.88
N SER A 167 -11.05 16.20 -6.12
CA SER A 167 -10.17 17.34 -6.40
C SER A 167 -9.25 17.17 -7.62
N LEU A 168 -8.94 15.94 -8.01
CA LEU A 168 -7.95 15.63 -9.05
C LEU A 168 -8.54 15.54 -10.47
N ASP A 169 -9.87 15.62 -10.59
CA ASP A 169 -10.64 15.42 -11.81
C ASP A 169 -10.11 14.22 -12.62
N LEU A 170 -10.08 13.06 -11.96
CA LEU A 170 -9.48 11.87 -12.54
C LEU A 170 -10.27 11.42 -13.76
N SER A 171 -9.54 11.12 -14.83
CA SER A 171 -10.11 10.49 -16.01
C SER A 171 -10.70 9.11 -15.65
N PRO A 172 -11.68 8.61 -16.44
CA PRO A 172 -12.22 7.26 -16.24
C PRO A 172 -11.15 6.16 -16.26
N LEU A 173 -10.08 6.35 -17.04
CA LEU A 173 -8.96 5.41 -17.12
C LEU A 173 -8.13 5.42 -15.83
N GLU A 174 -7.75 6.60 -15.32
CA GLU A 174 -7.03 6.73 -14.04
C GLU A 174 -7.85 6.13 -12.89
N ARG A 175 -9.18 6.34 -12.89
CA ARG A 175 -10.08 5.73 -11.90
C ARG A 175 -10.15 4.21 -12.05
N LYS A 176 -10.12 3.67 -13.27
CA LYS A 176 -10.11 2.21 -13.48
C LYS A 176 -8.78 1.58 -13.04
N ASP A 177 -7.68 2.31 -13.19
CA ASP A 177 -6.34 1.84 -12.88
C ASP A 177 -6.03 1.85 -11.37
N LEU A 178 -6.58 2.82 -10.63
CA LEU A 178 -6.37 2.94 -9.19
C LEU A 178 -7.32 2.03 -8.39
N TRP A 179 -8.55 1.82 -8.84
CA TRP A 179 -9.56 1.04 -8.11
C TRP A 179 -9.74 -0.38 -8.66
N ALA A 180 -9.74 -1.36 -7.77
CA ALA A 180 -10.25 -2.70 -8.05
C ALA A 180 -11.78 -2.64 -8.15
N THR A 181 -12.27 -2.78 -9.37
CA THR A 181 -13.70 -2.73 -9.74
C THR A 181 -14.22 -4.06 -10.29
N THR A 182 -13.34 -4.93 -10.79
CA THR A 182 -13.70 -6.27 -11.30
C THR A 182 -13.28 -7.37 -10.34
N VAL A 183 -13.89 -8.55 -10.49
CA VAL A 183 -13.55 -9.75 -9.71
C VAL A 183 -12.08 -10.14 -9.92
N GLU A 184 -11.55 -10.02 -11.13
CA GLU A 184 -10.16 -10.33 -11.45
C GLU A 184 -9.18 -9.36 -10.76
N GLN A 185 -9.55 -8.08 -10.66
CA GLN A 185 -8.77 -7.10 -9.91
C GLN A 185 -8.75 -7.44 -8.42
N TRP A 186 -9.90 -7.78 -7.83
CA TRP A 186 -9.97 -8.22 -6.43
C TRP A 186 -9.22 -9.53 -6.18
N ARG A 187 -9.29 -10.50 -7.10
CA ARG A 187 -8.48 -11.73 -7.04
C ARG A 187 -6.99 -11.43 -6.99
N ARG A 188 -6.51 -10.44 -7.74
CA ARG A 188 -5.10 -9.99 -7.67
C ARG A 188 -4.77 -9.37 -6.32
N VAL A 189 -5.64 -8.52 -5.76
CA VAL A 189 -5.45 -7.96 -4.41
C VAL A 189 -5.30 -9.09 -3.39
N VAL A 190 -6.22 -10.05 -3.38
CA VAL A 190 -6.20 -11.21 -2.45
C VAL A 190 -4.96 -12.08 -2.68
N ALA A 191 -4.64 -12.42 -3.93
CA ALA A 191 -3.48 -13.23 -4.29
C ALA A 191 -2.15 -12.59 -3.90
N ALA A 192 -2.04 -11.26 -3.99
CA ALA A 192 -0.87 -10.51 -3.57
C ALA A 192 -0.79 -10.29 -2.05
N THR A 193 -1.87 -10.54 -1.30
CA THR A 193 -1.98 -10.20 0.12
C THR A 193 -2.46 -11.40 0.95
N THR A 194 -3.74 -11.45 1.30
CA THR A 194 -4.30 -12.36 2.30
C THR A 194 -4.22 -13.83 1.94
N ALA A 195 -4.04 -14.18 0.66
CA ALA A 195 -3.74 -15.54 0.23
C ALA A 195 -2.32 -16.00 0.61
N THR A 196 -1.41 -15.06 0.87
CA THR A 196 -0.01 -15.33 1.25
C THR A 196 0.24 -15.33 2.76
N TYR A 197 -0.72 -14.83 3.55
CA TYR A 197 -0.58 -14.70 5.00
C TYR A 197 -1.03 -15.96 5.72
N ASP A 198 -0.25 -16.40 6.70
CA ASP A 198 -0.75 -17.34 7.71
C ASP A 198 -1.73 -16.62 8.68
N ASP A 199 -2.30 -17.35 9.64
CA ASP A 199 -3.28 -16.78 10.59
C ASP A 199 -2.69 -15.71 11.49
N HIS A 200 -1.41 -15.88 11.83
CA HIS A 200 -0.69 -14.96 12.69
C HIS A 200 -0.39 -13.65 11.95
N GLU A 201 0.15 -13.69 10.74
CA GLU A 201 0.40 -12.50 9.91
C GLU A 201 -0.92 -11.80 9.56
N LEU A 202 -1.99 -12.54 9.25
CA LEU A 202 -3.31 -11.97 9.01
C LEU A 202 -3.79 -11.19 10.25
N GLY A 203 -3.66 -11.78 11.44
CA GLY A 203 -3.99 -11.15 12.71
C GLY A 203 -3.15 -9.89 12.97
N GLN A 204 -1.83 -9.98 12.81
CA GLN A 204 -0.92 -8.85 13.02
C GLN A 204 -1.22 -7.68 12.09
N ARG A 205 -1.44 -7.93 10.79
CA ARG A 205 -1.77 -6.87 9.82
C ARG A 205 -3.13 -6.26 10.08
N TRP A 206 -4.13 -7.07 10.46
CA TRP A 206 -5.43 -6.56 10.87
C TRP A 206 -5.30 -5.64 12.09
N TRP A 207 -4.53 -6.05 13.11
CA TRP A 207 -4.26 -5.24 14.30
C TRP A 207 -3.52 -3.95 14.00
N ALA A 208 -2.54 -3.99 13.09
CA ALA A 208 -1.84 -2.78 12.63
C ALA A 208 -2.83 -1.75 12.06
N HIS A 209 -3.83 -2.21 11.32
CA HIS A 209 -4.90 -1.36 10.77
C HIS A 209 -6.00 -0.99 11.78
N ALA A 210 -6.07 -1.64 12.93
CA ALA A 210 -6.95 -1.28 14.04
C ALA A 210 -6.32 -0.25 14.99
N HIS A 211 -5.11 0.24 14.72
CA HIS A 211 -4.40 1.16 15.62
C HIS A 211 -4.97 2.59 15.53
N ALA A 212 -5.30 3.19 16.68
CA ALA A 212 -5.90 4.54 16.77
C ALA A 212 -4.95 5.69 16.32
N GLY A 213 -3.66 5.41 16.12
CA GLY A 213 -2.71 6.36 15.54
C GLY A 213 -3.01 6.72 14.09
N ILE A 214 -3.65 5.81 13.33
CA ILE A 214 -3.95 5.99 11.90
C ILE A 214 -4.97 7.11 11.72
N GLU A 215 -6.12 7.04 12.42
CA GLU A 215 -7.14 8.08 12.38
C GLU A 215 -6.57 9.46 12.73
N ARG A 216 -5.73 9.56 13.77
CA ARG A 216 -5.11 10.84 14.16
C ARG A 216 -4.20 11.40 13.06
N MET A 217 -3.39 10.55 12.45
CA MET A 217 -2.47 10.94 11.38
C MET A 217 -3.22 11.35 10.10
N LEU A 218 -4.26 10.60 9.73
CA LEU A 218 -5.05 10.87 8.53
C LEU A 218 -6.05 12.03 8.73
N GLY A 219 -6.68 12.11 9.90
CA GLY A 219 -7.64 13.14 10.29
C GLY A 219 -7.00 14.53 10.37
N ALA A 220 -5.74 14.63 10.81
CA ALA A 220 -4.96 15.86 10.72
C ALA A 220 -4.79 16.37 9.27
N SER A 221 -4.81 15.45 8.29
CA SER A 221 -4.80 15.79 6.86
C SER A 221 -6.19 16.14 6.31
N LEU A 222 -7.28 15.94 7.07
CA LEU A 222 -8.68 16.14 6.65
C LEU A 222 -9.33 17.42 7.24
N ALA A 223 -8.67 18.12 8.17
CA ALA A 223 -9.17 19.40 8.71
C ALA A 223 -9.07 20.55 7.67
N PRO A 224 -10.00 21.53 7.65
CA PRO A 224 -11.19 21.44 6.80
C PRO A 224 -11.17 22.31 5.53
N ARG A 225 -11.72 21.75 4.44
CA ARG A 225 -12.83 22.38 3.71
C ARG A 225 -14.03 21.42 3.80
N THR A 226 -14.97 21.79 4.65
CA THR A 226 -16.30 21.20 4.95
C THR A 226 -16.76 20.03 4.07
N ILE A 227 -16.91 18.84 4.67
CA ILE A 227 -17.69 17.73 4.10
C ILE A 227 -18.74 17.27 5.13
N THR A 228 -20.00 17.39 4.73
CA THR A 228 -21.20 16.92 5.44
C THR A 228 -21.26 15.38 5.40
N PRO A 229 -21.67 14.69 6.48
CA PRO A 229 -21.65 13.24 6.54
C PRO A 229 -22.83 12.63 5.78
N ILE A 230 -22.57 11.67 4.88
CA ILE A 230 -23.59 10.77 4.34
C ILE A 230 -23.18 9.33 4.67
N THR A 231 -23.77 8.81 5.74
CA THR A 231 -23.81 7.41 6.09
C THR A 231 -24.73 6.64 5.12
N ALA A 232 -24.49 5.34 4.93
CA ALA A 232 -25.38 4.33 4.33
C ALA A 232 -25.17 3.81 2.88
N LYS A 233 -23.97 3.83 2.28
CA LYS A 233 -23.74 3.13 0.97
C LYS A 233 -22.65 2.04 0.93
N ALA A 234 -21.76 1.94 1.92
CA ALA A 234 -20.66 0.98 1.88
C ALA A 234 -21.10 -0.51 2.05
N SER A 235 -22.17 -0.78 2.81
CA SER A 235 -22.58 -2.16 3.10
C SER A 235 -23.30 -2.89 1.95
N ALA A 236 -23.72 -2.19 0.89
CA ALA A 236 -24.56 -2.78 -0.16
C ALA A 236 -23.78 -3.52 -1.26
N VAL A 237 -22.47 -3.30 -1.39
CA VAL A 237 -21.66 -3.87 -2.48
C VAL A 237 -21.09 -5.26 -2.12
N CYS A 238 -20.75 -5.51 -0.86
CA CYS A 238 -20.21 -6.81 -0.42
C CYS A 238 -21.27 -7.94 -0.39
N CYS A 239 -22.55 -7.63 -0.15
CA CYS A 239 -23.60 -8.65 -0.10
C CYS A 239 -23.99 -9.22 -1.48
N ARG A 240 -23.61 -8.57 -2.60
CA ARG A 240 -24.08 -8.96 -3.94
C ARG A 240 -23.18 -10.01 -4.63
N LEU A 241 -22.03 -10.37 -4.05
CA LEU A 241 -21.11 -11.39 -4.58
C LEU A 241 -21.34 -12.81 -4.00
N ARG A 242 -22.42 -13.02 -3.23
CA ARG A 242 -22.81 -14.33 -2.65
C ARG A 242 -23.96 -15.05 -3.39
N ARG A 243 -24.33 -14.60 -4.60
CA ARG A 243 -25.45 -15.18 -5.38
C ARG A 243 -25.12 -15.52 -6.84
N THR A 244 -23.85 -15.80 -7.14
CA THR A 244 -23.42 -16.44 -8.40
C THR A 244 -22.26 -17.36 -8.08
#